data_AF-H3ZJP8-F1
#
_entry.id   AF-H3ZJP8-F1
#
_cell.length_a   1.000
_cell.length_b   1.000
_cell.length_c   1.000
_cell.angle_alpha   90.00
_cell.angle_beta   90.00
_cell.angle_gamma   90.00
#
_symmetry.space_group_name_H-M   'P 1'
#
loop_
_entity.id
_entity.type
_entity.pdbx_description
1 polymer ?
#
loop_
_entity_poly.entity_id
_entity_poly.type
_entity_poly.pdbx_seq_one_letter_code
_entity_poly.pdbx_strand_id
1 'polypeptide(L)'
;MRKVVVFGILALLLAMYAQVITAVPNEINPKARIYVGWEEYYLGDSPVNESTWMVVKWSKDWNFPFGWGSPEGAWIAVHFTWYTNDLDVGFFGHEEGPLVYWGDPDTIPDAKYRVEEYSKVMILDNPEKYIEKGAFPANNLGFPFPDDAYVVQWTVEVYNATTGELLFEFTLVPSSS
;
A
#
# COMPACT_ATOMS: atom_id res chain seq x y z
N MET A 1 -32.50 -32.40 9.03
CA MET A 1 -31.13 -32.06 9.47
C MET A 1 -30.23 -31.57 8.33
N ARG A 2 -30.17 -32.24 7.17
CA ARG A 2 -29.28 -31.83 6.04
C ARG A 2 -29.52 -30.42 5.49
N LYS A 3 -30.76 -29.92 5.48
CA LYS A 3 -31.10 -28.55 5.00
C LYS A 3 -30.64 -27.43 5.96
N VAL A 4 -30.67 -27.68 7.27
CA VAL A 4 -30.32 -26.67 8.29
C VAL A 4 -28.81 -26.39 8.30
N VAL A 5 -27.99 -27.42 8.08
CA VAL A 5 -26.53 -27.30 7.97
C VAL A 5 -26.13 -26.49 6.74
N VAL A 6 -26.81 -26.68 5.61
CA VAL A 6 -26.52 -25.93 4.37
C VAL A 6 -26.85 -24.44 4.51
N PHE A 7 -27.96 -24.09 5.18
CA PHE A 7 -28.30 -22.69 5.46
C PHE A 7 -27.32 -22.03 6.44
N GLY A 8 -26.81 -22.77 7.42
CA GLY A 8 -25.78 -22.28 8.34
C GLY A 8 -24.46 -21.97 7.64
N ILE A 9 -24.00 -22.86 6.74
CA ILE A 9 -22.77 -22.65 5.96
C ILE A 9 -22.94 -21.48 4.97
N LEU A 10 -24.11 -21.35 4.34
CA LEU A 10 -24.38 -20.24 3.41
C LEU A 10 -24.40 -18.89 4.14
N ALA A 11 -24.98 -18.82 5.34
CA ALA A 11 -24.97 -17.61 6.16
C ALA A 11 -23.57 -17.26 6.66
N LEU A 12 -22.74 -18.26 6.98
CA LEU A 12 -21.34 -18.05 7.37
C LEU A 12 -20.50 -17.54 6.18
N LEU A 13 -20.70 -18.11 4.99
CA LEU A 13 -20.05 -17.65 3.76
C LEU A 13 -20.48 -16.25 3.36
N LEU A 14 -21.76 -15.90 3.53
CA LEU A 14 -22.29 -14.55 3.29
C LEU A 14 -21.78 -13.53 4.33
N ALA A 15 -21.61 -13.94 5.58
CA ALA A 15 -21.02 -13.09 6.62
C ALA A 15 -19.52 -12.85 6.40
N MET A 16 -18.78 -13.87 5.96
CA MET A 16 -17.38 -13.72 5.54
C MET A 16 -17.25 -12.85 4.28
N TYR A 17 -18.16 -13.00 3.30
CA TYR A 17 -18.24 -12.07 2.17
C TYR A 17 -18.59 -10.64 2.63
N ALA A 18 -19.47 -10.48 3.61
CA ALA A 18 -19.84 -9.15 4.13
C ALA A 18 -18.69 -8.45 4.86
N GLN A 19 -17.82 -9.17 5.56
CA GLN A 19 -16.61 -8.60 6.18
C GLN A 19 -15.54 -8.22 5.15
N VAL A 20 -15.43 -8.94 4.03
CA VAL A 20 -14.59 -8.52 2.89
C VAL A 20 -15.20 -7.30 2.15
N ILE A 21 -16.51 -7.08 2.29
CA ILE A 21 -17.28 -6.01 1.62
C ILE A 21 -17.45 -4.76 2.50
N THR A 22 -16.99 -4.73 3.76
CA THR A 22 -17.04 -3.50 4.58
C THR A 22 -16.02 -2.42 4.19
N ALA A 23 -15.31 -2.58 3.07
CA ALA A 23 -14.68 -1.48 2.35
C ALA A 23 -15.31 -1.27 0.96
N VAL A 24 -16.64 -1.39 0.81
CA VAL A 24 -17.31 -0.83 -0.39
C VAL A 24 -17.35 0.69 -0.23
N PRO A 25 -16.64 1.45 -1.09
CA PRO A 25 -16.64 2.89 -1.03
C PRO A 25 -17.92 3.39 -1.71
N ASN A 26 -19.07 3.29 -1.04
CA ASN A 26 -20.35 3.72 -1.59
C ASN A 26 -20.87 5.05 -1.02
N GLU A 27 -20.01 5.82 -0.36
CA GLU A 27 -20.29 7.22 -0.02
C GLU A 27 -19.18 8.12 -0.60
N ILE A 28 -19.12 8.18 -1.94
CA ILE A 28 -18.03 8.83 -2.66
C ILE A 28 -18.18 10.36 -2.65
N ASN A 29 -17.35 10.98 -1.80
CA ASN A 29 -17.02 12.40 -1.78
C ASN A 29 -16.47 12.86 -3.16
N PRO A 30 -16.81 14.07 -3.66
CA PRO A 30 -16.34 14.56 -4.96
C PRO A 30 -14.83 14.87 -5.08
N LYS A 31 -14.01 14.70 -4.03
CA LYS A 31 -12.54 14.85 -4.06
C LYS A 31 -11.80 13.51 -4.34
N ALA A 32 -10.47 13.51 -4.37
CA ALA A 32 -9.63 12.31 -4.52
C ALA A 32 -10.10 11.18 -3.58
N ARG A 33 -10.01 9.92 -4.03
CA ARG A 33 -10.42 8.75 -3.25
C ARG A 33 -9.35 8.44 -2.20
N ILE A 34 -9.76 7.99 -1.01
CA ILE A 34 -8.86 7.66 0.10
C ILE A 34 -9.28 6.29 0.66
N TYR A 35 -8.30 5.44 0.91
CA TYR A 35 -8.41 4.19 1.68
C TYR A 35 -7.46 4.26 2.87
N VAL A 36 -7.89 3.72 4.00
CA VAL A 36 -7.10 3.62 5.23
C VAL A 36 -7.40 2.26 5.84
N GLY A 37 -6.38 1.43 6.03
CA GLY A 37 -6.55 0.11 6.65
C GLY A 37 -5.30 -0.76 6.63
N TRP A 38 -5.43 -1.95 7.21
CA TRP A 38 -4.43 -3.01 7.17
C TRP A 38 -4.37 -3.64 5.78
N GLU A 39 -3.16 -3.88 5.29
CA GLU A 39 -2.92 -4.22 3.89
C GLU A 39 -2.15 -5.50 3.73
N GLU A 40 -2.86 -6.61 3.87
CA GLU A 40 -2.41 -7.91 3.34
C GLU A 40 -3.40 -8.49 2.34
N TYR A 41 -4.49 -7.77 2.02
CA TYR A 41 -5.56 -8.27 1.16
C TYR A 41 -5.82 -7.46 -0.12
N TYR A 42 -5.27 -6.24 -0.27
CA TYR A 42 -5.60 -5.38 -1.42
C TYR A 42 -4.56 -5.46 -2.55
N LEU A 43 -3.36 -6.00 -2.28
CA LEU A 43 -2.25 -6.02 -3.24
C LEU A 43 -1.60 -7.42 -3.52
N GLY A 44 -2.07 -8.53 -2.91
CA GLY A 44 -1.45 -9.86 -3.11
C GLY A 44 -2.24 -11.05 -2.52
N ASP A 45 -1.83 -12.27 -2.91
CA ASP A 45 -2.58 -13.54 -2.81
C ASP A 45 -2.28 -14.39 -1.55
N SER A 46 -1.53 -13.88 -0.56
CA SER A 46 -1.22 -14.63 0.67
C SER A 46 -1.18 -13.72 1.91
N PRO A 47 -1.90 -14.08 2.99
CA PRO A 47 -1.93 -13.28 4.20
C PRO A 47 -0.69 -13.55 5.06
N VAL A 48 0.22 -12.58 5.15
CA VAL A 48 0.72 -12.23 6.50
C VAL A 48 -0.47 -11.65 7.26
N ASN A 49 -0.49 -11.66 8.58
CA ASN A 49 -1.57 -11.01 9.34
C ASN A 49 -1.06 -9.64 9.87
N GLU A 50 -1.90 -8.63 9.79
CA GLU A 50 -1.83 -7.25 10.27
C GLU A 50 -0.42 -6.70 10.60
N SER A 51 0.48 -6.75 9.62
CA SER A 51 1.88 -6.34 9.75
C SER A 51 2.20 -4.98 9.13
N THR A 52 1.33 -4.49 8.24
CA THR A 52 1.48 -3.22 7.54
C THR A 52 0.19 -2.41 7.54
N TRP A 53 0.29 -1.14 7.97
CA TRP A 53 -0.79 -0.17 7.90
C TRP A 53 -0.63 0.73 6.69
N MET A 54 -1.72 0.99 5.95
CA MET A 54 -1.65 1.76 4.71
C MET A 54 -2.68 2.89 4.65
N VAL A 55 -2.23 4.02 4.12
CA VAL A 55 -3.09 5.12 3.66
C VAL A 55 -2.88 5.30 2.17
N VAL A 56 -3.90 5.00 1.38
CA VAL A 56 -3.87 5.15 -0.08
C VAL A 56 -4.72 6.34 -0.47
N LYS A 57 -4.23 7.14 -1.42
CA LYS A 57 -5.00 8.20 -2.06
C LYS A 57 -4.79 8.13 -3.57
N TRP A 58 -5.84 8.24 -4.36
CA TRP A 58 -5.72 8.20 -5.82
C TRP A 58 -6.63 9.18 -6.53
N SER A 59 -6.23 9.55 -7.74
CA SER A 59 -7.05 10.36 -8.66
C SER A 59 -8.29 9.59 -9.10
N LYS A 60 -9.33 10.30 -9.53
CA LYS A 60 -10.55 9.65 -10.04
C LYS A 60 -10.31 8.88 -11.34
N ASP A 61 -9.30 9.30 -12.09
CA ASP A 61 -8.94 8.76 -13.39
C ASP A 61 -8.09 7.49 -13.26
N TRP A 62 -7.63 7.13 -12.06
CA TRP A 62 -6.93 5.88 -11.81
C TRP A 62 -7.91 4.71 -11.66
N ASN A 63 -7.82 3.77 -12.59
CA ASN A 63 -8.54 2.50 -12.60
C ASN A 63 -7.95 1.52 -11.57
N PHE A 64 -8.32 1.73 -10.32
CA PHE A 64 -7.93 0.92 -9.17
C PHE A 64 -8.21 -0.59 -9.38
N PRO A 65 -7.37 -1.54 -8.89
CA PRO A 65 -6.17 -1.37 -8.06
C PRO A 65 -4.91 -0.93 -8.79
N PHE A 66 -4.70 -1.44 -10.00
CA PHE A 66 -3.39 -1.33 -10.66
C PHE A 66 -3.30 -0.20 -11.69
N GLY A 67 -4.40 0.46 -12.05
CA GLY A 67 -4.36 1.62 -12.95
C GLY A 67 -4.45 1.27 -14.44
N TRP A 68 -4.77 0.02 -14.81
CA TRP A 68 -4.88 -0.40 -16.22
C TRP A 68 -5.86 0.47 -17.02
N GLY A 69 -5.39 1.00 -18.16
CA GLY A 69 -6.20 1.83 -19.06
C GLY A 69 -6.57 3.21 -18.47
N SER A 70 -5.86 3.66 -17.44
CA SER A 70 -6.00 5.03 -16.91
C SER A 70 -5.28 6.02 -17.84
N PRO A 71 -5.74 7.28 -17.97
CA PRO A 71 -5.10 8.27 -18.82
C PRO A 71 -3.79 8.82 -18.21
N GLU A 72 -2.94 9.44 -19.03
CA GLU A 72 -1.75 10.19 -18.57
C GLU A 72 -2.11 11.13 -17.41
N GLY A 73 -1.30 11.12 -16.36
CA GLY A 73 -1.48 11.95 -15.17
C GLY A 73 -2.44 11.37 -14.13
N ALA A 74 -3.11 10.24 -14.41
CA ALA A 74 -3.75 9.45 -13.36
C ALA A 74 -2.70 8.99 -12.34
N TRP A 75 -3.01 9.03 -11.05
CA TRP A 75 -2.03 8.78 -10.01
C TRP A 75 -2.62 8.08 -8.79
N ILE A 76 -1.74 7.36 -8.09
CA ILE A 76 -1.97 6.76 -6.78
C ILE A 76 -0.79 7.13 -5.88
N ALA A 77 -1.08 7.45 -4.63
CA ALA A 77 -0.11 7.71 -3.59
C ALA A 77 -0.39 6.77 -2.43
N VAL A 78 0.64 6.13 -1.93
CA VAL A 78 0.56 5.12 -0.89
C VAL A 78 1.51 5.51 0.22
N HIS A 79 1.00 5.52 1.46
CA HIS A 79 1.79 5.67 2.66
C HIS A 79 1.69 4.38 3.46
N PHE A 80 2.81 3.69 3.64
CA PHE A 80 2.94 2.49 4.44
C PHE A 80 3.54 2.81 5.81
N THR A 81 3.08 2.11 6.83
CA THR A 81 3.73 2.02 8.12
C THR A 81 3.89 0.55 8.47
N TRP A 82 5.11 0.13 8.75
CA TRP A 82 5.42 -1.25 9.10
C TRP A 82 6.56 -1.32 10.12
N TYR A 83 6.71 -2.46 10.76
CA TYR A 83 7.71 -2.70 11.78
C TYR A 83 8.62 -3.85 11.38
N THR A 84 9.91 -3.73 11.71
CA THR A 84 10.90 -4.76 11.39
C THR A 84 12.02 -4.82 12.43
N ASN A 85 12.65 -5.99 12.52
CA ASN A 85 13.88 -6.19 13.25
C ASN A 85 15.13 -6.24 12.34
N ASP A 86 14.90 -6.17 11.02
CA ASP A 86 15.88 -6.29 9.95
C ASP A 86 15.63 -5.23 8.86
N LEU A 87 16.62 -4.39 8.57
CA LEU A 87 16.54 -3.34 7.54
C LEU A 87 17.22 -3.75 6.23
N ASP A 88 17.81 -4.95 6.16
CA ASP A 88 18.42 -5.46 4.93
C ASP A 88 17.36 -5.91 3.91
N VAL A 89 16.09 -5.82 4.29
CA VAL A 89 14.93 -6.10 3.44
C VAL A 89 14.56 -4.85 2.65
N GLY A 90 14.44 -5.01 1.33
CA GLY A 90 14.12 -3.89 0.45
C GLY A 90 12.85 -3.16 0.87
N PHE A 91 12.80 -1.87 0.57
CA PHE A 91 11.63 -1.03 0.77
C PHE A 91 10.49 -1.45 -0.17
N PHE A 92 9.23 -1.26 0.26
CA PHE A 92 7.97 -1.95 -0.09
C PHE A 92 7.56 -3.17 0.75
N GLY A 93 8.34 -3.57 1.78
CA GLY A 93 7.91 -4.61 2.73
C GLY A 93 7.55 -5.94 2.06
N HIS A 94 8.06 -6.20 0.84
CA HIS A 94 7.59 -7.30 0.02
C HIS A 94 8.11 -8.66 0.50
N GLU A 95 9.21 -8.67 1.24
CA GLU A 95 9.60 -9.87 1.95
C GLU A 95 8.77 -9.94 3.24
N GLU A 96 7.83 -10.89 3.27
CA GLU A 96 6.94 -11.13 4.42
C GLU A 96 7.70 -11.59 5.69
N GLY A 97 8.86 -12.23 5.51
CA GLY A 97 9.69 -12.79 6.57
C GLY A 97 10.25 -11.82 7.63
N PRO A 98 10.75 -10.62 7.27
CA PRO A 98 11.24 -9.60 8.22
C PRO A 98 10.15 -8.80 8.97
N LEU A 99 8.90 -8.80 8.50
CA LEU A 99 7.85 -7.94 9.07
C LEU A 99 7.44 -8.41 10.46
N VAL A 100 7.29 -7.46 11.37
CA VAL A 100 6.77 -7.71 12.72
C VAL A 100 5.25 -7.50 12.70
N TYR A 101 4.52 -8.55 13.06
CA TYR A 101 3.08 -8.49 13.30
C TYR A 101 2.74 -7.39 14.31
N TRP A 102 1.72 -6.59 14.01
CA TRP A 102 1.31 -5.49 14.86
C TRP A 102 -0.15 -5.62 15.32
N GLY A 103 -1.10 -5.92 14.43
CA GLY A 103 -2.49 -6.27 14.78
C GLY A 103 -3.37 -5.15 15.30
N ASP A 104 -2.80 -4.16 15.96
CA ASP A 104 -3.49 -3.07 16.64
C ASP A 104 -2.78 -1.74 16.38
N PRO A 105 -3.36 -0.82 15.58
CA PRO A 105 -2.67 0.39 15.15
C PRO A 105 -2.40 1.38 16.31
N ASP A 106 -2.92 1.11 17.52
CA ASP A 106 -2.73 1.95 18.69
C ASP A 106 -1.60 1.44 19.63
N THR A 107 -0.98 0.28 19.36
CA THR A 107 -0.05 -0.37 20.30
C THR A 107 1.30 -0.72 19.67
N ILE A 108 2.36 0.07 19.86
CA ILE A 108 3.70 -0.21 19.27
C ILE A 108 4.15 -1.67 19.52
N PRO A 109 4.45 -2.47 18.48
CA PRO A 109 4.86 -3.87 18.63
C PRO A 109 6.33 -3.98 19.05
N ASP A 110 6.75 -5.16 19.51
CA ASP A 110 8.16 -5.44 19.86
C ASP A 110 9.03 -5.55 18.61
N ALA A 111 9.53 -4.42 18.15
CA ALA A 111 10.39 -4.28 16.98
C ALA A 111 11.54 -3.31 17.28
N LYS A 112 12.64 -3.43 16.52
CA LYS A 112 13.74 -2.45 16.56
C LYS A 112 13.39 -1.19 15.78
N TYR A 113 12.73 -1.36 14.63
CA TYR A 113 12.52 -0.29 13.68
C TYR A 113 11.05 -0.16 13.32
N ARG A 114 10.61 1.10 13.20
CA ARG A 114 9.37 1.49 12.53
C ARG A 114 9.76 2.16 11.22
N VAL A 115 9.17 1.73 10.13
CA VAL A 115 9.40 2.31 8.81
C VAL A 115 8.12 2.99 8.34
N GLU A 116 8.24 4.25 7.93
CA GLU A 116 7.20 4.99 7.22
C GLU A 116 7.67 5.21 5.78
N GLU A 117 6.86 4.77 4.82
CA GLU A 117 7.23 4.80 3.40
C GLU A 117 6.12 5.43 2.57
N TYR A 118 6.43 6.53 1.90
CA TYR A 118 5.52 7.20 0.99
C TYR A 118 5.97 7.01 -0.45
N SER A 119 5.10 6.50 -1.31
CA SER A 119 5.33 6.42 -2.75
C SER A 119 4.19 7.13 -3.50
N LYS A 120 4.54 7.82 -4.58
CA LYS A 120 3.58 8.36 -5.55
C LYS A 120 3.88 7.78 -6.91
N VAL A 121 2.88 7.09 -7.46
CA VAL A 121 2.92 6.49 -8.79
C VAL A 121 1.98 7.23 -9.72
N MET A 122 2.40 7.44 -10.97
CA MET A 122 1.63 8.16 -11.99
C MET A 122 1.75 7.47 -13.35
N ILE A 123 0.66 7.45 -14.12
CA ILE A 123 0.68 7.03 -15.52
C ILE A 123 1.32 8.12 -16.38
N LEU A 124 2.30 7.74 -17.20
CA LEU A 124 3.09 8.64 -18.03
C LEU A 124 3.18 8.14 -19.48
N ASP A 125 2.64 8.92 -20.43
CA ASP A 125 2.75 8.63 -21.86
C ASP A 125 4.10 9.08 -22.47
N ASN A 126 4.76 10.08 -21.86
CA ASN A 126 6.10 10.52 -22.22
C ASN A 126 6.99 10.67 -20.97
N PRO A 127 7.60 9.57 -20.49
CA PRO A 127 8.27 9.53 -19.20
C PRO A 127 9.64 10.20 -19.19
N GLU A 128 10.24 10.52 -20.34
CA GLU A 128 11.62 11.03 -20.46
C GLU A 128 11.88 12.22 -19.52
N LYS A 129 10.99 13.21 -19.51
CA LYS A 129 11.10 14.41 -18.65
C LYS A 129 11.02 14.12 -17.15
N TYR A 130 10.42 13.00 -16.75
CA TYR A 130 10.33 12.57 -15.36
C TYR A 130 11.51 11.67 -14.99
N ILE A 131 11.98 10.82 -15.91
CA ILE A 131 13.17 9.98 -15.74
C ILE A 131 14.41 10.83 -15.54
N GLU A 132 14.60 11.89 -16.34
CA GLU A 132 15.69 12.86 -16.17
C GLU A 132 15.73 13.48 -14.76
N LYS A 133 14.56 13.54 -14.13
CA LYS A 133 14.39 14.11 -12.80
C LYS A 133 14.56 13.06 -11.69
N GLY A 134 14.56 11.77 -12.01
CA GLY A 134 14.74 10.67 -11.05
C GLY A 134 13.55 9.72 -10.91
N ALA A 135 12.51 9.88 -11.73
CA ALA A 135 11.42 8.90 -11.77
C ALA A 135 11.90 7.57 -12.36
N PHE A 136 11.33 6.47 -11.89
CA PHE A 136 11.66 5.13 -12.36
C PHE A 136 10.40 4.26 -12.51
N PRO A 137 10.44 3.18 -13.32
CA PRO A 137 9.27 2.33 -13.55
C PRO A 137 8.70 1.74 -12.25
N ALA A 138 7.39 1.80 -12.07
CA ALA A 138 6.72 1.28 -10.87
C ALA A 138 6.82 -0.25 -10.73
N ASN A 139 7.02 -0.97 -11.84
CA ASN A 139 7.26 -2.41 -11.82
C ASN A 139 8.54 -2.82 -11.08
N ASN A 140 9.49 -1.89 -10.89
CA ASN A 140 10.67 -2.13 -10.07
C ASN A 140 10.34 -2.32 -8.59
N LEU A 141 9.11 -1.96 -8.17
CA LEU A 141 8.62 -2.15 -6.82
C LEU A 141 8.07 -3.56 -6.57
N GLY A 142 8.03 -4.43 -7.60
CA GLY A 142 7.54 -5.81 -7.47
C GLY A 142 6.02 -5.96 -7.47
N PHE A 143 5.26 -4.87 -7.60
CA PHE A 143 3.80 -4.89 -7.74
C PHE A 143 3.38 -4.92 -9.22
N PRO A 144 2.20 -5.48 -9.55
CA PRO A 144 1.71 -5.61 -10.92
C PRO A 144 1.14 -4.28 -11.46
N PHE A 145 1.94 -3.22 -11.36
CA PHE A 145 1.65 -1.94 -12.00
C PHE A 145 1.71 -2.09 -13.55
N PRO A 146 1.05 -1.22 -14.31
CA PRO A 146 1.14 -1.20 -15.76
C PRO A 146 2.49 -0.60 -16.18
N ASP A 147 2.94 -0.93 -17.40
CA ASP A 147 4.27 -0.54 -17.90
C ASP A 147 4.47 0.98 -18.04
N ASP A 148 3.37 1.74 -18.15
CA ASP A 148 3.33 3.19 -18.22
C ASP A 148 3.25 3.87 -16.84
N ALA A 149 3.25 3.10 -15.74
CA ALA A 149 3.30 3.63 -14.38
C ALA A 149 4.73 3.87 -13.90
N TYR A 150 4.97 5.07 -13.36
CA TYR A 150 6.25 5.49 -12.83
C TYR A 150 6.15 5.99 -11.41
N VAL A 151 7.13 5.64 -10.58
CA VAL A 151 7.33 6.25 -9.27
C VAL A 151 7.90 7.64 -9.49
N VAL A 152 7.12 8.66 -9.11
CA VAL A 152 7.44 10.08 -9.27
C VAL A 152 7.65 10.78 -7.94
N GLN A 153 7.60 10.06 -6.82
CA GLN A 153 8.08 10.49 -5.51
C GLN A 153 8.20 9.25 -4.65
N TRP A 154 9.28 9.14 -3.90
CA TRP A 154 9.49 8.07 -2.94
C TRP A 154 10.23 8.59 -1.72
N THR A 155 9.68 8.37 -0.53
CA THR A 155 10.29 8.74 0.74
C THR A 155 10.22 7.54 1.65
N VAL A 156 11.31 7.26 2.36
CA VAL A 156 11.42 6.23 3.38
C VAL A 156 12.03 6.86 4.62
N GLU A 157 11.33 6.79 5.72
CA GLU A 157 11.77 7.22 7.04
C GLU A 157 11.86 6.01 7.97
N VAL A 158 13.00 5.82 8.62
CA VAL A 158 13.26 4.72 9.55
C VAL A 158 13.47 5.31 10.93
N TYR A 159 12.65 4.86 11.86
CA TYR A 159 12.66 5.28 13.25
C TYR A 159 13.06 4.13 14.17
N ASN A 160 13.63 4.46 15.32
CA ASN A 160 13.65 3.54 16.45
C ASN A 160 12.21 3.33 16.93
N ALA A 161 11.73 2.09 16.92
CA ALA A 161 10.33 1.80 17.22
C ALA A 161 9.94 2.17 18.67
N THR A 162 10.86 1.99 19.62
CA THR A 162 10.61 2.23 21.05
C THR A 162 10.66 3.71 21.41
N THR A 163 11.63 4.46 20.88
CA THR A 163 11.85 5.87 21.26
C THR A 163 11.16 6.86 20.30
N GLY A 164 10.82 6.42 19.09
CA GLY A 164 10.31 7.29 18.02
C GLY A 164 11.37 8.20 17.39
N GLU A 165 12.64 8.01 17.71
CA GLU A 165 13.74 8.79 17.13
C GLU A 165 13.95 8.42 15.65
N LEU A 166 14.03 9.43 14.77
CA LEU A 166 14.38 9.23 13.36
C LEU A 166 15.86 8.82 13.27
N LEU A 167 16.11 7.64 12.71
CA LEU A 167 17.45 7.09 12.53
C LEU A 167 17.99 7.40 11.13
N PHE A 168 17.12 7.33 10.12
CA PHE A 168 17.48 7.50 8.73
C PHE A 168 16.29 7.96 7.90
N GLU A 169 16.53 8.83 6.92
CA GLU A 169 15.56 9.23 5.92
C GLU A 169 16.22 9.18 4.55
N PHE A 170 15.46 8.70 3.57
CA PHE A 170 15.78 8.80 2.16
C PHE A 170 14.58 9.32 1.39
N THR A 171 14.82 10.30 0.53
CA THR A 171 13.79 10.86 -0.34
C THR A 171 14.32 10.95 -1.78
N LEU A 172 13.63 10.29 -2.70
CA LEU A 172 13.73 10.50 -4.15
C LEU A 172 12.52 11.30 -4.62
N VAL A 173 12.76 12.57 -4.93
CA VAL A 173 11.79 13.41 -5.62
C VAL A 173 12.39 13.81 -6.96
N PRO A 174 11.61 13.75 -8.05
CA PRO A 174 11.97 14.35 -9.32
C PRO A 174 12.43 15.80 -9.13
N SER A 175 13.68 16.13 -9.48
CA SER A 175 14.21 17.48 -9.27
C SER A 175 13.31 18.56 -9.91
N SER A 176 12.90 19.54 -9.12
CA SER A 176 12.15 20.70 -9.62
C SER A 176 13.14 21.73 -10.18
N SER A 177 13.65 21.51 -11.38
CA SER A 177 14.26 22.55 -12.21
C SER A 177 13.65 22.59 -13.60
#